data_AF-A0A0V8JFA2-F1
#
_entry.id   AF-A0A0V8JFA2-F1
#
_cell.length_a   1.000
_cell.length_b   1.000
_cell.length_c   1.000
_cell.angle_alpha   90.00
_cell.angle_beta   90.00
_cell.angle_gamma   90.00
#
_symmetry.space_group_name_H-M   'P 1'
#
loop_
_entity.id
_entity.type
_entity.pdbx_description
1 polymer ?
#
loop_
_entity_poly.entity_id
_entity_poly.type
_entity_poly.pdbx_seq_one_letter_code
_entity_poly.pdbx_strand_id
1 'polypeptide(L)'
;MKKSMRYIKRTLLFLIAIFCFLTGFTPETTHAFTPQVIQKGATGDDVIELQSRLQYIGFYNGPIDGVFSWRTYWALRNFQYENRLKVDGLAGFTTKKKLADQTKFDYGWVHKQIRKGNKFTTYGGVPKETQVKKSTGKTGAGAKGTPAKQGAKGNAAKPGAKAAVKVRTPKQGANIPDGYSQNDINLMANAVYGESRGEPYIGQVAVAAVIINRVESSEFPNTVSGVIFEPGAFTAVADGQIYLTPNEKAKKAVMDALNGWDPTGEALYYFNPDTATSGWIWTRPQIKKIGKHIYTK
;
A
#
# COMPACT_ATOMS: atom_id res chain seq x y z
N MET A 1 -34.21 38.07 59.37
CA MET A 1 -32.95 37.90 58.61
C MET A 1 -32.67 36.47 58.08
N LYS A 2 -32.95 35.38 58.82
CA LYS A 2 -32.60 34.00 58.40
C LYS A 2 -33.30 33.47 57.13
N LYS A 3 -34.54 33.90 56.82
CA LYS A 3 -35.27 33.49 55.61
C LYS A 3 -34.69 34.10 54.32
N SER A 4 -34.35 35.39 54.32
CA SER A 4 -33.75 36.09 53.17
C SER A 4 -32.40 35.48 52.75
N MET A 5 -31.57 35.12 53.73
CA MET A 5 -30.28 34.44 53.49
C MET A 5 -30.42 33.07 52.80
N ARG A 6 -31.53 32.35 53.05
CA ARG A 6 -31.80 31.04 52.41
C ARG A 6 -32.24 31.20 50.95
N TYR A 7 -32.97 32.27 50.61
CA TYR A 7 -33.33 32.57 49.22
C TYR A 7 -32.09 32.96 48.41
N ILE A 8 -31.26 33.87 48.93
CA ILE A 8 -30.03 34.30 48.23
C ILE A 8 -29.08 33.12 47.96
N LYS A 9 -28.89 32.22 48.93
CA LYS A 9 -28.08 31.01 48.74
C LYS A 9 -28.65 30.06 47.69
N ARG A 10 -29.98 29.92 47.62
CA ARG A 10 -30.65 29.07 46.62
C ARG A 10 -30.57 29.67 45.22
N THR A 11 -30.75 30.98 45.09
CA THR A 11 -30.61 31.68 43.80
C THR A 11 -29.15 31.67 43.31
N LEU A 12 -28.19 31.83 44.21
CA LEU A 12 -26.76 31.75 43.89
C LEU A 12 -26.34 30.33 43.45
N LEU A 13 -26.83 29.28 44.12
CA LEU A 13 -26.62 27.88 43.71
C LEU A 13 -27.25 27.58 42.33
N PHE A 14 -28.42 28.16 42.04
CA PHE A 14 -29.08 27.98 40.73
C PHE A 14 -28.31 28.71 39.61
N LEU A 15 -27.79 29.91 39.89
CA LEU A 15 -26.95 30.67 38.95
C LEU A 15 -25.58 30.00 38.71
N ILE A 16 -24.96 29.40 39.72
CA ILE A 16 -23.73 28.62 39.58
C ILE A 16 -24.00 27.34 38.75
N ALA A 17 -25.12 26.66 38.97
CA ALA A 17 -25.50 25.50 38.17
C ALA A 17 -25.75 25.84 36.69
N ILE A 18 -26.38 26.99 36.40
CA ILE A 18 -26.57 27.50 35.03
C ILE A 18 -25.23 27.91 34.40
N PHE A 19 -24.35 28.55 35.18
CA PHE A 19 -23.01 28.93 34.72
C PHE A 19 -22.14 27.70 34.41
N CYS A 20 -22.19 26.65 35.24
CA CYS A 20 -21.52 25.37 34.97
C CYS A 20 -22.11 24.61 33.76
N PHE A 21 -23.40 24.80 33.44
CA PHE A 21 -24.02 24.22 32.24
C PHE A 21 -23.61 24.97 30.96
N LEU A 22 -23.22 26.24 31.07
CA LEU A 22 -22.77 27.08 29.95
C LEU A 22 -21.26 26.95 29.63
N THR A 23 -20.45 26.34 30.50
CA THR A 23 -18.98 26.25 30.34
C THR A 23 -18.47 24.87 29.91
N GLY A 24 -19.33 23.95 29.48
CA GLY A 24 -18.99 22.52 29.40
C GLY A 24 -18.86 21.88 28.01
N PHE A 25 -19.05 22.60 26.90
CA PHE A 25 -18.99 22.00 25.56
C PHE A 25 -17.78 22.52 24.77
N THR A 26 -16.58 22.07 25.12
CA THR A 26 -15.47 22.10 24.18
C THR A 26 -15.68 20.95 23.19
N PRO A 27 -15.99 21.20 21.91
CA PRO A 27 -16.01 20.11 20.95
C PRO A 27 -14.61 19.51 20.90
N GLU A 28 -14.44 18.25 21.30
CA GLU A 28 -13.23 17.52 20.93
C GLU A 28 -13.18 17.49 19.41
N THR A 29 -12.21 18.18 18.83
CA THR A 29 -11.93 18.09 17.41
C THR A 29 -11.40 16.69 17.14
N THR A 30 -12.28 15.76 16.76
CA THR A 30 -11.85 14.47 16.25
C THR A 30 -11.09 14.73 14.95
N HIS A 31 -9.76 14.59 14.99
CA HIS A 31 -8.91 14.66 13.81
C HIS A 31 -9.12 13.39 12.98
N ALA A 32 -10.23 13.37 12.24
CA ALA A 32 -10.53 12.41 11.21
C ALA A 32 -10.21 13.02 9.84
N PHE A 33 -10.18 12.18 8.82
CA PHE A 33 -10.03 12.57 7.42
C PHE A 33 -10.70 13.90 7.08
N THR A 34 -10.02 14.74 6.30
CA THR A 34 -10.69 15.88 5.67
C THR A 34 -11.76 15.38 4.66
N PRO A 35 -12.69 16.25 4.24
CA PRO A 35 -13.67 15.91 3.21
C PRO A 35 -13.07 15.64 1.81
N GLN A 36 -11.79 15.96 1.58
CA GLN A 36 -11.16 15.85 0.26
C GLN A 36 -11.11 14.39 -0.22
N VAL A 37 -11.42 14.13 -1.49
CA VAL A 37 -11.19 12.79 -2.06
C VAL A 37 -9.69 12.57 -2.25
N ILE A 38 -9.16 11.51 -1.65
CA ILE A 38 -7.73 11.17 -1.78
C ILE A 38 -7.56 10.19 -2.94
N GLN A 39 -6.60 10.45 -3.80
CA GLN A 39 -6.27 9.62 -4.96
C GLN A 39 -4.77 9.41 -5.07
N LYS A 40 -4.36 8.47 -5.91
CA LYS A 40 -2.94 8.23 -6.21
C LYS A 40 -2.22 9.51 -6.62
N GLY A 41 -1.04 9.73 -6.04
CA GLY A 41 -0.22 10.92 -6.22
C GLY A 41 -0.50 12.04 -5.21
N ALA A 42 -1.57 11.93 -4.41
CA ALA A 42 -1.79 12.82 -3.28
C ALA A 42 -0.69 12.66 -2.22
N THR A 43 -0.44 13.73 -1.48
CA THR A 43 0.47 13.73 -0.33
C THR A 43 -0.14 14.48 0.85
N GLY A 44 0.36 14.23 2.06
CA GLY A 44 0.01 14.98 3.27
C GLY A 44 -0.74 14.17 4.34
N ASP A 45 -1.29 14.86 5.33
CA ASP A 45 -1.83 14.28 6.58
C ASP A 45 -2.97 13.29 6.32
N ASP A 46 -3.82 13.58 5.33
CA ASP A 46 -4.91 12.68 4.92
C ASP A 46 -4.39 11.34 4.37
N VAL A 47 -3.23 11.36 3.71
CA VAL A 47 -2.55 10.14 3.23
C VAL A 47 -1.89 9.40 4.37
N ILE A 48 -1.30 10.11 5.34
CA ILE A 48 -0.76 9.53 6.58
C ILE A 48 -1.85 8.77 7.33
N GLU A 49 -3.01 9.39 7.51
CA GLU A 49 -4.18 8.75 8.15
C GLU A 49 -4.64 7.53 7.34
N LEU A 50 -4.74 7.66 6.00
CA LEU A 50 -5.13 6.55 5.13
C LEU A 50 -4.20 5.35 5.28
N GLN A 51 -2.89 5.57 5.17
CA GLN A 51 -1.86 4.52 5.32
C GLN A 51 -1.90 3.90 6.71
N SER A 52 -2.03 4.71 7.76
CA SER A 52 -2.11 4.25 9.15
C SER A 52 -3.33 3.36 9.37
N ARG A 53 -4.51 3.80 8.93
CA ARG A 53 -5.75 3.03 9.06
C ARG A 53 -5.69 1.74 8.24
N LEU A 54 -5.19 1.78 7.01
CA LEU A 54 -5.02 0.56 6.21
C LEU A 54 -4.04 -0.42 6.87
N GLN A 55 -2.97 0.07 7.50
CA GLN A 55 -2.04 -0.77 8.25
C GLN A 55 -2.68 -1.34 9.53
N TYR A 56 -3.52 -0.56 10.22
CA TYR A 56 -4.27 -1.01 11.41
C TYR A 56 -5.10 -2.28 11.17
N ILE A 57 -5.71 -2.40 9.99
CA ILE A 57 -6.50 -3.57 9.57
C ILE A 57 -5.73 -4.50 8.63
N GLY A 58 -4.41 -4.36 8.52
CA GLY A 58 -3.55 -5.30 7.79
C GLY A 58 -3.63 -5.22 6.26
N PHE A 59 -4.27 -4.20 5.69
CA PHE A 59 -4.32 -3.99 4.24
C PHE A 59 -3.06 -3.32 3.68
N TYR A 60 -2.24 -2.70 4.53
CA TYR A 60 -1.04 -1.97 4.13
C TYR A 60 0.16 -2.33 5.01
N ASN A 61 1.27 -2.73 4.37
CA ASN A 61 2.53 -3.08 5.03
C ASN A 61 3.68 -2.11 4.69
N GLY A 62 3.38 -1.03 3.95
CA GLY A 62 4.36 -0.02 3.57
C GLY A 62 4.61 1.03 4.65
N PRO A 63 5.52 1.98 4.36
CA PRO A 63 5.79 3.10 5.28
C PRO A 63 4.59 4.05 5.37
N ILE A 64 4.38 4.61 6.56
CA ILE A 64 3.48 5.75 6.79
C ILE A 64 4.28 7.02 6.50
N ASP A 65 4.36 7.40 5.24
CA ASP A 65 5.17 8.51 4.73
C ASP A 65 4.33 9.68 4.19
N GLY A 66 3.00 9.53 4.14
CA GLY A 66 2.11 10.53 3.61
C GLY A 66 2.19 10.69 2.10
N VAL A 67 2.68 9.69 1.36
CA VAL A 67 2.72 9.68 -0.10
C VAL A 67 1.84 8.57 -0.66
N PHE A 68 0.80 8.93 -1.42
CA PHE A 68 -0.15 7.97 -1.98
C PHE A 68 0.46 7.34 -3.23
N SER A 69 1.37 6.41 -3.01
CA SER A 69 2.07 5.62 -4.03
C SER A 69 1.20 4.45 -4.53
N TRP A 70 1.76 3.63 -5.42
CA TRP A 70 1.11 2.40 -5.87
C TRP A 70 0.83 1.42 -4.73
N ARG A 71 1.68 1.38 -3.70
CA ARG A 71 1.44 0.55 -2.50
C ARG A 71 0.15 0.94 -1.79
N THR A 72 -0.03 2.22 -1.54
CA THR A 72 -1.23 2.77 -0.88
C THR A 72 -2.47 2.58 -1.76
N TYR A 73 -2.35 2.75 -3.08
CA TYR A 73 -3.42 2.50 -4.03
C TYR A 73 -3.96 1.07 -3.97
N TRP A 74 -3.07 0.08 -3.94
CA TRP A 74 -3.50 -1.32 -3.89
C TRP A 74 -4.04 -1.73 -2.55
N ALA A 75 -3.43 -1.29 -1.46
CA ALA A 75 -3.99 -1.46 -0.13
C ALA A 75 -5.43 -0.92 -0.05
N LEU A 76 -5.65 0.28 -0.60
CA LEU A 76 -6.98 0.87 -0.65
C LEU A 76 -7.95 0.06 -1.51
N ARG A 77 -7.54 -0.39 -2.70
CA ARG A 77 -8.42 -1.18 -3.58
C ARG A 77 -8.75 -2.55 -2.97
N ASN A 78 -7.80 -3.20 -2.33
CA ASN A 78 -8.05 -4.46 -1.60
C ASN A 78 -9.04 -4.23 -0.47
N PHE A 79 -8.84 -3.17 0.31
CA PHE A 79 -9.79 -2.77 1.34
C PHE A 79 -11.18 -2.53 0.76
N GLN A 80 -11.29 -1.81 -0.37
CA GLN A 80 -12.56 -1.58 -1.06
C GLN A 80 -13.21 -2.89 -1.50
N TYR A 81 -12.45 -3.80 -2.10
CA TYR A 81 -12.92 -5.10 -2.56
C TYR A 81 -13.46 -5.95 -1.39
N GLU A 82 -12.66 -6.16 -0.34
CA GLU A 82 -13.04 -6.97 0.82
C GLU A 82 -14.25 -6.39 1.57
N ASN A 83 -14.41 -5.07 1.55
CA ASN A 83 -15.55 -4.39 2.18
C ASN A 83 -16.73 -4.16 1.23
N ARG A 84 -16.74 -4.78 0.04
CA ARG A 84 -17.81 -4.69 -0.97
C ARG A 84 -18.13 -3.23 -1.37
N LEU A 85 -17.12 -2.39 -1.39
CA LEU A 85 -17.18 -1.02 -1.88
C LEU A 85 -16.87 -0.96 -3.37
N LYS A 86 -17.15 0.19 -4.00
CA LYS A 86 -16.68 0.47 -5.36
C LYS A 86 -15.15 0.45 -5.37
N VAL A 87 -14.56 -0.41 -6.20
CA VAL A 87 -13.10 -0.66 -6.24
C VAL A 87 -12.39 0.29 -7.23
N ASP A 88 -12.56 1.59 -7.02
CA ASP A 88 -12.05 2.65 -7.90
C ASP A 88 -10.68 3.22 -7.47
N GLY A 89 -10.17 2.84 -6.30
CA GLY A 89 -8.91 3.33 -5.76
C GLY A 89 -8.97 4.80 -5.30
N LEU A 90 -10.18 5.32 -5.05
CA LEU A 90 -10.42 6.65 -4.48
C LEU A 90 -10.86 6.54 -3.02
N ALA A 91 -10.18 7.26 -2.13
CA ALA A 91 -10.60 7.37 -0.74
C ALA A 91 -11.63 8.51 -0.61
N GLY A 92 -12.83 8.26 -1.17
CA GLY A 92 -14.00 9.12 -1.00
C GLY A 92 -14.71 8.89 0.33
N PHE A 93 -15.82 9.60 0.55
CA PHE A 93 -16.58 9.59 1.81
C PHE A 93 -16.91 8.17 2.31
N THR A 94 -17.50 7.32 1.46
CA THR A 94 -17.91 5.96 1.84
C THR A 94 -16.71 5.10 2.26
N THR A 95 -15.60 5.18 1.51
CA THR A 95 -14.36 4.46 1.80
C THR A 95 -13.74 4.93 3.11
N LYS A 96 -13.63 6.25 3.30
CA LYS A 96 -13.08 6.89 4.52
C LYS A 96 -13.91 6.56 5.75
N LYS A 97 -15.25 6.62 5.64
CA LYS A 97 -16.17 6.22 6.71
C LYS A 97 -15.97 4.75 7.07
N LYS A 98 -15.94 3.86 6.08
CA LYS A 98 -15.74 2.42 6.33
C LYS A 98 -14.42 2.13 7.05
N LEU A 99 -13.33 2.82 6.66
CA LEU A 99 -12.04 2.74 7.35
C LEU A 99 -12.17 3.23 8.80
N ALA A 100 -12.78 4.40 9.01
CA ALA A 100 -12.94 4.99 10.33
C ALA A 100 -13.77 4.11 11.27
N ASP A 101 -14.82 3.47 10.76
CA ASP A 101 -15.68 2.57 11.54
C ASP A 101 -14.94 1.29 12.00
N GLN A 102 -13.86 0.89 11.31
CA GLN A 102 -13.10 -0.35 11.59
C GLN A 102 -11.75 -0.12 12.26
N THR A 103 -11.33 1.14 12.46
CA THR A 103 -9.95 1.45 12.89
C THR A 103 -9.92 2.54 13.93
N LYS A 104 -8.88 2.52 14.77
CA LYS A 104 -8.55 3.63 15.67
C LYS A 104 -7.36 4.38 15.09
N PHE A 105 -7.44 5.71 15.09
CA PHE A 105 -6.34 6.57 14.65
C PHE A 105 -6.04 7.65 15.70
N ASP A 106 -4.80 7.63 16.17
CA ASP A 106 -4.25 8.63 17.11
C ASP A 106 -3.41 9.64 16.32
N TYR A 107 -4.09 10.65 15.79
CA TYR A 107 -3.47 11.72 14.99
C TYR A 107 -2.30 12.37 15.73
N GLY A 108 -2.50 12.75 16.99
CA GLY A 108 -1.51 13.49 17.77
C GLY A 108 -0.24 12.68 18.02
N TRP A 109 -0.38 11.40 18.35
CA TRP A 109 0.75 10.52 18.56
C TRP A 109 1.48 10.21 17.23
N VAL A 110 0.76 9.89 16.15
CA VAL A 110 1.38 9.58 14.85
C VAL A 110 2.23 10.75 14.37
N HIS A 111 1.66 11.96 14.33
CA HIS A 111 2.40 13.14 13.89
C HIS A 111 3.55 13.50 14.83
N LYS A 112 3.43 13.22 16.13
CA LYS A 112 4.55 13.41 17.07
C LYS A 112 5.72 12.46 16.75
N GLN A 113 5.45 11.22 16.36
CA GLN A 113 6.52 10.28 15.96
C GLN A 113 7.17 10.70 14.64
N ILE A 114 6.37 11.09 13.64
CA ILE A 114 6.86 11.57 12.34
C ILE A 114 7.75 12.81 12.53
N ARG A 115 7.30 13.80 13.32
CA ARG A 115 8.11 15.01 13.63
C ARG A 115 9.42 14.70 14.35
N LYS A 116 9.47 13.63 15.15
CA LYS A 116 10.70 13.15 15.78
C LYS A 116 11.63 12.40 14.82
N GLY A 117 11.20 12.17 13.57
CA GLY A 117 11.93 11.40 12.57
C GLY A 117 11.88 9.89 12.80
N ASN A 118 11.00 9.41 13.69
CA ASN A 118 10.81 7.98 13.90
C ASN A 118 10.08 7.36 12.70
N LYS A 119 10.44 6.13 12.34
CA LYS A 119 9.80 5.40 11.25
C LYS A 119 8.84 4.36 11.80
N PHE A 120 7.62 4.33 11.29
CA PHE A 120 6.66 3.28 11.62
C PHE A 120 7.07 1.96 10.98
N THR A 121 7.12 0.90 11.78
CA THR A 121 7.27 -0.49 11.32
C THR A 121 5.92 -1.17 11.18
N THR A 122 4.97 -0.79 12.03
CA THR A 122 3.57 -1.21 11.99
C THR A 122 2.71 -0.15 12.68
N TYR A 123 1.40 -0.22 12.51
CA TYR A 123 0.45 0.64 13.19
C TYR A 123 -0.79 -0.15 13.58
N GLY A 124 -1.26 0.03 14.81
CA GLY A 124 -2.41 -0.71 15.35
C GLY A 124 -2.05 -2.11 15.87
N GLY A 125 -2.96 -2.69 16.67
CA GLY A 125 -2.85 -4.06 17.17
C GLY A 125 -1.75 -4.36 18.21
N VAL A 126 -0.75 -3.48 18.37
CA VAL A 126 0.40 -3.69 19.27
C VAL A 126 0.70 -2.44 20.13
N PRO A 127 1.46 -2.56 21.25
CA PRO A 127 1.84 -1.42 22.08
C PRO A 127 2.54 -0.29 21.29
N LYS A 128 2.33 0.97 21.68
CA LYS A 128 2.85 2.14 20.94
C LYS A 128 4.37 2.13 20.79
N GLU A 129 5.06 1.58 21.77
CA GLU A 129 6.51 1.52 21.85
C GLU A 129 7.12 0.59 20.79
N THR A 130 6.35 -0.41 20.33
CA THR A 130 6.80 -1.41 19.34
C THR A 130 6.45 -1.04 17.90
N GLN A 131 5.56 -0.05 17.72
CA GLN A 131 5.10 0.42 16.40
C GLN A 131 6.13 1.27 15.64
N VAL A 132 7.17 1.76 16.33
CA VAL A 132 8.16 2.68 15.73
C VAL A 132 9.60 2.25 15.96
N LYS A 133 10.43 2.43 14.93
CA LYS A 133 11.88 2.36 15.02
C LYS A 133 12.44 3.77 15.18
N LYS A 134 13.21 4.00 16.26
CA LYS A 134 13.91 5.26 16.49
C LYS A 134 14.95 5.47 15.41
N SER A 135 14.93 6.63 14.76
CA SER A 135 16.03 7.02 13.88
C SER A 135 17.24 7.36 14.74
N THR A 136 18.35 6.65 14.58
CA THR A 136 19.64 6.97 15.21
C THR A 136 20.20 8.23 14.53
N GLY A 137 19.77 9.40 15.00
CA GLY A 137 20.17 10.68 14.44
C GLY A 137 21.60 11.05 14.80
N LYS A 138 22.48 11.16 13.79
CA LYS A 138 23.56 12.15 13.80
C LYS A 138 22.91 13.52 13.60
N THR A 139 23.13 14.43 14.53
CA THR A 139 22.56 15.79 14.59
C THR A 139 23.28 16.79 13.70
N GLY A 140 22.49 17.73 13.13
CA GLY A 140 22.88 19.09 12.72
C GLY A 140 22.98 19.30 11.20
N ALA A 141 22.46 20.37 10.58
CA ALA A 141 21.81 21.58 11.04
C ALA A 141 21.15 22.32 9.84
N GLY A 142 20.13 23.15 10.12
CA GLY A 142 19.87 24.37 9.33
C GLY A 142 18.78 24.33 8.26
N ALA A 143 17.51 24.43 8.66
CA ALA A 143 16.47 24.97 7.79
C ALA A 143 16.44 26.51 7.93
N LYS A 144 16.81 27.22 6.85
CA LYS A 144 16.49 28.64 6.63
C LYS A 144 15.62 28.71 5.37
N GLY A 145 14.48 29.40 5.49
CA GLY A 145 13.43 29.42 4.49
C GLY A 145 13.54 30.45 3.38
N THR A 146 12.68 30.24 2.38
CA THR A 146 12.06 31.16 1.40
C THR A 146 12.94 31.81 0.32
N PRO A 147 12.38 32.29 -0.83
CA PRO A 147 11.06 32.06 -1.45
C PRO A 147 11.11 31.77 -2.99
N ALA A 148 9.93 31.53 -3.56
CA ALA A 148 9.66 31.43 -4.99
C ALA A 148 10.06 32.68 -5.82
N LYS A 149 10.43 32.48 -7.10
CA LYS A 149 10.19 33.44 -8.19
C LYS A 149 10.15 32.77 -9.57
N GLN A 150 9.13 33.15 -10.33
CA GLN A 150 8.94 32.92 -11.76
C GLN A 150 10.00 33.66 -12.59
N GLY A 151 10.33 33.13 -13.77
CA GLY A 151 11.08 33.82 -14.82
C GLY A 151 11.06 33.02 -16.12
N ALA A 152 10.53 33.63 -17.17
CA ALA A 152 10.20 33.02 -18.45
C ALA A 152 11.25 33.28 -19.55
N LYS A 153 11.14 32.48 -20.63
CA LYS A 153 11.51 32.73 -22.05
C LYS A 153 12.98 32.69 -22.48
N GLY A 154 13.19 31.99 -23.60
CA GLY A 154 14.29 32.23 -24.55
C GLY A 154 14.58 31.03 -25.47
N ASN A 155 14.06 31.08 -26.70
CA ASN A 155 14.21 30.07 -27.77
C ASN A 155 15.45 30.34 -28.66
N ALA A 156 15.76 29.34 -29.50
CA ALA A 156 16.57 29.37 -30.75
C ALA A 156 18.10 29.22 -30.59
N ALA A 157 18.87 28.56 -31.45
CA ALA A 157 18.66 27.67 -32.61
C ALA A 157 20.01 26.95 -32.91
N LYS A 158 19.95 25.83 -33.65
CA LYS A 158 21.07 25.03 -34.21
C LYS A 158 21.70 25.71 -35.45
N PRO A 159 22.94 25.37 -35.90
CA PRO A 159 23.25 24.18 -36.75
C PRO A 159 24.65 23.56 -36.45
N GLY A 160 25.14 22.40 -36.91
CA GLY A 160 24.74 21.34 -37.84
C GLY A 160 25.87 20.26 -37.88
N ALA A 161 25.51 19.01 -38.26
CA ALA A 161 26.31 17.84 -38.75
C ALA A 161 27.65 17.44 -38.05
N LYS A 162 27.92 16.18 -37.67
CA LYS A 162 28.02 14.98 -38.53
C LYS A 162 27.78 13.68 -37.75
N ALA A 163 27.42 12.64 -38.50
CA ALA A 163 26.95 11.34 -38.07
C ALA A 163 27.98 10.49 -37.30
N ALA A 164 27.51 9.87 -36.21
CA ALA A 164 28.05 8.63 -35.66
C ALA A 164 26.86 7.76 -35.24
N VAL A 165 26.81 6.53 -35.76
CA VAL A 165 25.76 5.54 -35.48
C VAL A 165 25.83 5.17 -33.99
N LYS A 166 24.97 5.79 -33.18
CA LYS A 166 24.73 5.35 -31.79
C LYS A 166 23.79 4.15 -31.85
N VAL A 167 24.32 2.97 -31.52
CA VAL A 167 23.53 1.83 -31.04
C VAL A 167 22.64 2.37 -29.92
N ARG A 168 21.35 2.49 -30.19
CA ARG A 168 20.36 2.95 -29.21
C ARG A 168 20.15 1.81 -28.24
N THR A 169 20.83 1.86 -27.10
CA THR A 169 20.42 1.17 -25.89
C THR A 169 18.94 1.49 -25.64
N PRO A 170 18.06 0.50 -25.40
CA PRO A 170 16.68 0.77 -25.07
C PRO A 170 16.64 1.69 -23.86
N LYS A 171 15.92 2.80 -24.02
CA LYS A 171 15.64 3.79 -22.98
C LYS A 171 14.98 3.07 -21.80
N GLN A 172 15.73 2.85 -20.71
CA GLN A 172 15.18 2.41 -19.43
C GLN A 172 14.07 3.39 -19.04
N GLY A 173 12.84 2.88 -19.05
CA GLY A 173 11.64 3.69 -18.98
C GLY A 173 10.53 2.94 -18.26
N ALA A 174 10.67 2.81 -16.94
CA ALA A 174 9.62 2.66 -15.93
C ALA A 174 10.32 2.49 -14.57
N ASN A 175 9.70 2.95 -13.48
CA ASN A 175 10.15 2.63 -12.13
C ASN A 175 10.07 1.09 -11.92
N ILE A 176 11.14 0.36 -12.23
CA ILE A 176 11.29 -1.05 -11.91
C ILE A 176 11.81 -1.12 -10.46
N PRO A 177 11.18 -1.89 -9.56
CA PRO A 177 11.69 -2.07 -8.20
C PRO A 177 13.15 -2.56 -8.20
N ASP A 178 13.96 -2.02 -7.29
CA ASP A 178 15.39 -2.38 -7.16
C ASP A 178 15.54 -3.91 -7.04
N GLY A 179 16.44 -4.49 -7.84
CA GLY A 179 16.73 -5.94 -7.84
C GLY A 179 16.12 -6.74 -8.99
N TYR A 180 15.25 -6.15 -9.83
CA TYR A 180 14.66 -6.83 -10.98
C TYR A 180 15.04 -6.15 -12.30
N SER A 181 15.40 -6.94 -13.32
CA SER A 181 15.65 -6.46 -14.67
C SER A 181 14.36 -6.41 -15.49
N GLN A 182 14.34 -5.66 -16.59
CA GLN A 182 13.20 -5.69 -17.52
C GLN A 182 12.94 -7.08 -18.08
N ASN A 183 13.97 -7.92 -18.20
CA ASN A 183 13.83 -9.31 -18.63
C ASN A 183 13.11 -10.14 -17.56
N ASP A 184 13.44 -9.96 -16.28
CA ASP A 184 12.73 -10.63 -15.17
C ASP A 184 11.24 -10.27 -15.19
N ILE A 185 10.91 -8.98 -15.37
CA ILE A 185 9.53 -8.53 -15.48
C ILE A 185 8.80 -9.22 -16.65
N ASN A 186 9.46 -9.35 -17.80
CA ASN A 186 8.84 -9.98 -18.97
C ASN A 186 8.65 -11.49 -18.77
N LEU A 187 9.63 -12.18 -18.19
CA LEU A 187 9.54 -13.60 -17.85
C LEU A 187 8.40 -13.85 -16.87
N MET A 188 8.36 -13.10 -15.76
CA MET A 188 7.28 -13.19 -14.78
C MET A 188 5.93 -12.93 -15.42
N ALA A 189 5.82 -11.92 -16.28
CA ALA A 189 4.54 -11.57 -16.89
C ALA A 189 4.03 -12.66 -17.84
N ASN A 190 4.92 -13.30 -18.59
CA ASN A 190 4.55 -14.43 -19.45
C ASN A 190 4.18 -15.68 -18.63
N ALA A 191 4.93 -15.98 -17.56
CA ALA A 191 4.60 -17.04 -16.63
C ALA A 191 3.23 -16.82 -15.99
N VAL A 192 3.00 -15.64 -15.40
CA VAL A 192 1.72 -15.24 -14.80
C VAL A 192 0.58 -15.35 -15.81
N TYR A 193 0.81 -14.92 -17.06
CA TYR A 193 -0.22 -15.02 -18.09
C TYR A 193 -0.58 -16.48 -18.41
N GLY A 194 0.40 -17.38 -18.54
CA GLY A 194 0.13 -18.80 -18.78
C GLY A 194 -0.71 -19.43 -17.67
N GLU A 195 -0.38 -19.11 -16.41
CA GLU A 195 -1.02 -19.70 -15.24
C GLU A 195 -2.40 -19.11 -14.93
N SER A 196 -2.64 -17.84 -15.26
CA SER A 196 -3.81 -17.09 -14.76
C SER A 196 -4.58 -16.34 -15.85
N ARG A 197 -4.43 -16.77 -17.11
CA ARG A 197 -5.25 -16.24 -18.22
C ARG A 197 -6.73 -16.51 -17.94
N GLY A 198 -7.54 -15.45 -17.97
CA GLY A 198 -8.98 -15.52 -17.71
C GLY A 198 -9.35 -15.41 -16.22
N GLU A 199 -8.38 -15.48 -15.30
CA GLU A 199 -8.63 -15.28 -13.87
C GLU A 199 -8.94 -13.81 -13.54
N PRO A 200 -9.62 -13.55 -12.39
CA PRO A 200 -9.74 -12.20 -11.86
C PRO A 200 -8.35 -11.57 -11.66
N TYR A 201 -8.26 -10.24 -11.73
CA TYR A 201 -6.97 -9.53 -11.65
C TYR A 201 -6.17 -9.91 -10.39
N ILE A 202 -6.85 -10.03 -9.25
CA ILE A 202 -6.26 -10.48 -7.98
C ILE A 202 -5.62 -11.87 -8.08
N GLY A 203 -6.15 -12.78 -8.91
CA GLY A 203 -5.55 -14.09 -9.17
C GLY A 203 -4.26 -14.01 -9.99
N GLN A 204 -4.15 -13.03 -10.90
CA GLN A 204 -2.91 -12.80 -11.66
C GLN A 204 -1.81 -12.23 -10.74
N VAL A 205 -2.18 -11.29 -9.87
CA VAL A 205 -1.26 -10.75 -8.85
C VAL A 205 -0.85 -11.85 -7.88
N ALA A 206 -1.77 -12.74 -7.51
CA ALA A 206 -1.50 -13.87 -6.63
C ALA A 206 -0.43 -14.82 -7.20
N VAL A 207 -0.49 -15.17 -8.49
CA VAL A 207 0.58 -15.97 -9.13
C VAL A 207 1.91 -15.20 -9.14
N ALA A 208 1.89 -13.90 -9.44
CA ALA A 208 3.09 -13.08 -9.41
C ALA A 208 3.73 -13.02 -8.01
N ALA A 209 2.90 -12.89 -6.97
CA ALA A 209 3.34 -12.90 -5.58
C ALA A 209 3.97 -14.25 -5.20
N VAL A 210 3.41 -15.38 -5.64
CA VAL A 210 4.03 -16.70 -5.44
C VAL A 210 5.42 -16.79 -6.06
N ILE A 211 5.63 -16.22 -7.26
CA ILE A 211 6.97 -16.18 -7.87
C ILE A 211 7.95 -15.43 -6.96
N ILE A 212 7.55 -14.27 -6.44
CA ILE A 212 8.38 -13.46 -5.54
C ILE A 212 8.65 -14.19 -4.23
N ASN A 213 7.62 -14.79 -3.62
CA ASN A 213 7.74 -15.56 -2.39
C ASN A 213 8.72 -16.74 -2.55
N ARG A 214 8.73 -17.38 -3.73
CA ARG A 214 9.72 -18.42 -4.05
C ARG A 214 11.13 -17.84 -4.15
N VAL A 215 11.31 -16.73 -4.86
CA VAL A 215 12.63 -16.06 -4.94
C VAL A 215 13.18 -15.68 -3.57
N GLU A 216 12.30 -15.32 -2.62
CA GLU A 216 12.65 -14.94 -1.25
C GLU A 216 12.80 -16.15 -0.30
N SER A 217 12.31 -17.33 -0.69
CA SER A 217 12.35 -18.54 0.12
C SER A 217 13.65 -19.32 -0.09
N SER A 218 14.22 -19.86 1.00
CA SER A 218 15.37 -20.76 0.92
C SER A 218 15.06 -22.13 0.33
N GLU A 219 13.78 -22.47 0.12
CA GLU A 219 13.34 -23.73 -0.49
C GLU A 219 13.45 -23.74 -2.02
N PHE A 220 13.64 -22.56 -2.63
CA PHE A 220 13.61 -22.36 -4.08
C PHE A 220 14.86 -21.62 -4.57
N PRO A 221 15.12 -21.59 -5.88
CA PRO A 221 16.15 -20.73 -6.45
C PRO A 221 15.93 -19.26 -6.09
N ASN A 222 17.00 -18.54 -5.77
CA ASN A 222 16.95 -17.14 -5.35
C ASN A 222 16.97 -16.13 -6.51
N THR A 223 16.55 -16.53 -7.72
CA THR A 223 16.44 -15.66 -8.89
C THR A 223 15.14 -15.93 -9.63
N VAL A 224 14.57 -14.90 -10.26
CA VAL A 224 13.35 -15.03 -11.07
C VAL A 224 13.49 -16.10 -12.15
N SER A 225 14.60 -16.06 -12.90
CA SER A 225 14.90 -17.06 -13.90
C SER A 225 14.97 -18.46 -13.28
N GLY A 226 15.65 -18.62 -12.15
CA GLY A 226 15.73 -19.91 -11.45
C GLY A 226 14.35 -20.47 -11.12
N VAL A 227 13.49 -19.67 -10.48
CA VAL A 227 12.12 -20.07 -10.11
C VAL A 227 11.26 -20.38 -11.33
N ILE A 228 11.33 -19.55 -12.38
CA ILE A 228 10.48 -19.72 -13.57
C ILE A 228 10.87 -20.96 -14.38
N PHE A 229 12.16 -21.26 -14.48
CA PHE A 229 12.67 -22.37 -15.27
C PHE A 229 12.82 -23.68 -14.49
N GLU A 230 12.35 -23.75 -13.23
CA GLU A 230 12.26 -25.03 -12.54
C GLU A 230 11.36 -26.00 -13.33
N PRO A 231 11.79 -27.27 -13.51
CA PRO A 231 11.05 -28.25 -14.31
C PRO A 231 9.60 -28.40 -13.85
N GLY A 232 8.66 -28.10 -14.75
CA GLY A 232 7.21 -28.23 -14.49
C GLY A 232 6.60 -27.14 -13.61
N ALA A 233 7.33 -26.09 -13.24
CA ALA A 233 6.82 -25.03 -12.37
C ALA A 233 5.81 -24.11 -13.06
N PHE A 234 5.99 -23.84 -14.35
CA PHE A 234 5.14 -22.93 -15.14
C PHE A 234 4.87 -23.48 -16.55
N THR A 235 3.60 -23.56 -16.91
CA THR A 235 3.13 -24.05 -18.22
C THR A 235 3.68 -23.24 -19.39
N ALA A 236 3.81 -21.92 -19.23
CA ALA A 236 4.32 -21.01 -20.25
C ALA A 236 5.75 -21.34 -20.73
N VAL A 237 6.55 -22.03 -19.92
CA VAL A 237 7.89 -22.50 -20.32
C VAL A 237 7.76 -23.69 -21.27
N ALA A 238 6.97 -24.69 -20.90
CA ALA A 238 6.74 -25.89 -21.72
C ALA A 238 6.04 -25.56 -23.04
N ASP A 239 5.11 -24.60 -23.02
CA ASP A 239 4.34 -24.15 -24.19
C ASP A 239 5.12 -23.17 -25.09
N GLY A 240 6.39 -22.87 -24.76
CA GLY A 240 7.25 -21.96 -25.52
C GLY A 240 6.79 -20.49 -25.50
N GLN A 241 5.89 -20.11 -24.60
CA GLN A 241 5.30 -18.77 -24.52
C GLN A 241 6.16 -17.79 -23.69
N ILE A 242 7.22 -18.27 -23.03
CA ILE A 242 7.98 -17.49 -22.04
C ILE A 242 8.77 -16.30 -22.64
N TYR A 243 9.08 -16.32 -23.94
CA TYR A 243 9.82 -15.26 -24.63
C TYR A 243 8.95 -14.35 -25.51
N LEU A 244 7.63 -14.44 -25.39
CA LEU A 244 6.71 -13.58 -26.15
C LEU A 244 6.63 -12.17 -25.57
N THR A 245 6.00 -11.27 -26.34
CA THR A 245 5.64 -9.95 -25.82
C THR A 245 4.62 -10.11 -24.69
N PRO A 246 4.90 -9.61 -23.48
CA PRO A 246 4.01 -9.82 -22.35
C PRO A 246 2.63 -9.20 -22.51
N ASN A 247 1.63 -9.91 -22.00
CA ASN A 247 0.31 -9.33 -21.84
C ASN A 247 0.34 -8.17 -20.83
N GLU A 248 -0.19 -7.01 -21.22
CA GLU A 248 -0.17 -5.79 -20.39
C GLU A 248 -0.84 -5.97 -19.02
N LYS A 249 -1.91 -6.76 -18.93
CA LYS A 249 -2.61 -7.03 -17.65
C LYS A 249 -1.73 -7.89 -16.72
N ALA A 250 -1.10 -8.93 -17.27
CA ALA A 250 -0.19 -9.79 -16.50
C ALA A 250 1.08 -9.04 -16.08
N LYS A 251 1.65 -8.23 -16.98
CA LYS A 251 2.79 -7.35 -16.66
C LYS A 251 2.45 -6.38 -15.54
N LYS A 252 1.27 -5.77 -15.58
CA LYS A 252 0.80 -4.90 -14.50
C LYS A 252 0.66 -5.67 -13.18
N ALA A 253 0.13 -6.90 -13.22
CA ALA A 253 0.02 -7.73 -12.03
C ALA A 253 1.38 -8.07 -11.40
N VAL A 254 2.40 -8.35 -12.23
CA VAL A 254 3.79 -8.51 -11.79
C VAL A 254 4.31 -7.27 -11.10
N MET A 255 4.15 -6.10 -11.73
CA MET A 255 4.60 -4.84 -11.13
C MET A 255 3.90 -4.58 -9.80
N ASP A 256 2.63 -4.94 -9.67
CA ASP A 256 1.88 -4.76 -8.43
C ASP A 256 2.37 -5.68 -7.32
N ALA A 257 2.67 -6.94 -7.64
CA ALA A 257 3.26 -7.88 -6.70
C ALA A 257 4.66 -7.43 -6.24
N LEU A 258 5.51 -6.97 -7.16
CA LEU A 258 6.84 -6.42 -6.84
C LEU A 258 6.76 -5.13 -6.02
N ASN A 259 5.68 -4.38 -6.15
CA ASN A 259 5.40 -3.25 -5.28
C ASN A 259 4.90 -3.70 -3.88
N GLY A 260 4.81 -5.00 -3.60
CA GLY A 260 4.50 -5.55 -2.27
C GLY A 260 3.05 -5.97 -2.07
N TRP A 261 2.26 -6.05 -3.15
CA TRP A 261 0.91 -6.62 -3.05
C TRP A 261 0.97 -8.15 -3.15
N ASP A 262 0.89 -8.81 -2.00
CA ASP A 262 0.65 -10.26 -1.91
C ASP A 262 -0.77 -10.57 -1.41
N PRO A 263 -1.72 -10.96 -2.29
CA PRO A 263 -3.06 -11.37 -1.86
C PRO A 263 -3.10 -12.78 -1.28
N THR A 264 -2.04 -13.58 -1.41
CA THR A 264 -2.01 -15.01 -1.08
C THR A 264 -1.76 -15.28 0.40
N GLY A 265 -1.04 -14.39 1.09
CA GLY A 265 -0.59 -14.59 2.47
C GLY A 265 0.70 -15.41 2.55
N GLU A 266 1.69 -15.05 1.72
CA GLU A 266 2.99 -15.70 1.60
C GLU A 266 2.90 -17.15 1.09
N ALA A 267 1.99 -17.42 0.14
CA ALA A 267 1.90 -18.75 -0.46
C ALA A 267 3.14 -19.06 -1.29
N LEU A 268 3.57 -20.33 -1.26
CA LEU A 268 4.67 -20.86 -2.08
C LEU A 268 4.14 -21.77 -3.20
N TYR A 269 2.91 -22.26 -3.05
CA TYR A 269 2.27 -23.15 -4.01
C TYR A 269 0.82 -22.73 -4.29
N TYR A 270 0.29 -23.19 -5.41
CA TYR A 270 -1.12 -23.10 -5.73
C TYR A 270 -1.53 -24.28 -6.62
N PHE A 271 -2.83 -24.58 -6.64
CA PHE A 271 -3.38 -25.58 -7.54
C PHE A 271 -4.85 -25.31 -7.85
N ASN A 272 -5.31 -25.81 -8.99
CA ASN A 272 -6.74 -25.86 -9.29
C ASN A 272 -7.33 -27.16 -8.71
N PRO A 273 -8.24 -27.11 -7.72
CA PRO A 273 -8.80 -28.30 -7.09
C PRO A 273 -9.60 -29.17 -8.06
N ASP A 274 -10.08 -28.60 -9.17
CA ASP A 274 -10.87 -29.33 -10.17
C ASP A 274 -10.00 -30.18 -11.10
N THR A 275 -8.70 -29.89 -11.21
CA THR A 275 -7.78 -30.55 -12.16
C THR A 275 -6.52 -31.11 -11.53
N ALA A 276 -6.24 -30.82 -10.25
CA ALA A 276 -5.02 -31.26 -9.59
C ALA A 276 -5.00 -32.76 -9.31
N THR A 277 -4.02 -33.45 -9.87
CA THR A 277 -3.82 -34.91 -9.72
C THR A 277 -2.76 -35.27 -8.68
N SER A 278 -1.90 -34.34 -8.28
CA SER A 278 -0.84 -34.59 -7.30
C SER A 278 -1.42 -34.74 -5.89
N GLY A 279 -1.35 -35.94 -5.30
CA GLY A 279 -1.80 -36.16 -3.91
C GLY A 279 -1.02 -35.31 -2.90
N TRP A 280 0.25 -35.02 -3.16
CA TRP A 280 1.11 -34.20 -2.29
C TRP A 280 0.58 -32.77 -2.12
N ILE A 281 0.05 -32.13 -3.18
CA ILE A 281 -0.40 -30.74 -3.06
C ILE A 281 -1.60 -30.59 -2.11
N TRP A 282 -2.44 -31.63 -2.01
CA TRP A 282 -3.59 -31.67 -1.11
C TRP A 282 -3.19 -31.80 0.36
N THR A 283 -1.96 -32.23 0.66
CA THR A 283 -1.42 -32.30 2.02
C THR A 283 -0.91 -30.95 2.54
N ARG A 284 -0.73 -29.96 1.65
CA ARG A 284 -0.22 -28.65 2.02
C ARG A 284 -1.26 -27.82 2.80
N PRO A 285 -0.86 -27.04 3.81
CA PRO A 285 -1.77 -26.15 4.52
C PRO A 285 -2.40 -25.11 3.57
N GLN A 286 -3.72 -25.20 3.38
CA GLN A 286 -4.46 -24.30 2.51
C GLN A 286 -4.69 -22.95 3.19
N ILE A 287 -4.37 -21.87 2.49
CA ILE A 287 -4.52 -20.50 3.01
C ILE A 287 -5.86 -19.93 2.57
N LYS A 288 -6.12 -19.90 1.25
CA LYS A 288 -7.36 -19.35 0.65
C LYS A 288 -7.51 -19.76 -0.81
N LYS A 289 -8.71 -19.55 -1.35
CA LYS A 289 -9.01 -19.69 -2.78
C LYS A 289 -9.20 -18.31 -3.43
N ILE A 290 -8.53 -18.06 -4.55
CA ILE A 290 -8.71 -16.87 -5.39
C ILE A 290 -8.96 -17.35 -6.82
N GLY A 291 -10.15 -17.05 -7.35
CA GLY A 291 -10.57 -17.59 -8.64
C GLY A 291 -10.61 -19.13 -8.62
N LYS A 292 -9.93 -19.76 -9.57
CA LYS A 292 -9.83 -21.23 -9.65
C LYS A 292 -8.74 -21.81 -8.75
N HIS A 293 -7.82 -21.01 -8.24
CA HIS A 293 -6.66 -21.51 -7.50
C HIS A 293 -6.85 -21.49 -5.99
N ILE A 294 -6.48 -22.60 -5.33
CA ILE A 294 -6.20 -22.66 -3.91
C ILE A 294 -4.71 -22.40 -3.71
N TYR A 295 -4.37 -21.47 -2.82
CA TYR A 295 -3.00 -21.09 -2.46
C TYR A 295 -2.59 -21.72 -1.13
N THR A 296 -1.37 -22.24 -1.05
CA THR A 296 -0.87 -23.01 0.11
C THR A 296 0.54 -22.60 0.52
N LYS A 297 0.89 -22.88 1.78
CA LYS A 297 2.29 -22.85 2.27
C LYS A 297 2.98 -24.18 2.01
#